data_AF-A0A7W9HRY2-F1
#
_entry.id   AF-A0A7W9HRY2-F1
#
_cell.length_a   1.000
_cell.length_b   1.000
_cell.length_c   1.000
_cell.angle_alpha   90.00
_cell.angle_beta   90.00
_cell.angle_gamma   90.00
#
_symmetry.space_group_name_H-M   'P 1'
#
loop_
_entity.id
_entity.type
_entity.pdbx_description
1 polymer ?
#
loop_
_entity_poly.entity_id
_entity_poly.type
_entity_poly.pdbx_seq_one_letter_code
_entity_poly.pdbx_strand_id
1 'polypeptide(L)'
;MITYDRRAFAKAFLDAHPDAKDGYYYSQPYNTALREHRQRVLDGLQNLFGVTLDFDGVPDHKPLFMLFRSTANSYLKITAPGDGFGEAGLIYRQLAEAGVEQRVDGALGEIRACNDRSREAHLDVLETLIAAFLGDRAGTTVTSADLAAIGVDDTAAPNSSGYDLWEDY
;
A
#
# COMPACT_ATOMS: atom_id res chain seq x y z
N MET A 1 -7.27 10.91 -15.98
CA MET A 1 -8.34 10.92 -14.96
C MET A 1 -8.24 9.62 -14.21
N ILE A 2 -7.98 9.66 -12.90
CA ILE A 2 -7.87 8.44 -12.09
C ILE A 2 -9.28 7.96 -11.74
N THR A 3 -9.46 6.65 -11.73
CA THR A 3 -10.71 5.99 -11.42
C THR A 3 -10.46 5.03 -10.28
N TYR A 4 -11.30 5.11 -9.26
CA TYR A 4 -11.25 4.34 -8.04
C TYR A 4 -12.41 3.34 -8.04
N ASP A 5 -12.10 2.09 -8.34
CA ASP A 5 -12.96 0.95 -8.05
C ASP A 5 -12.66 0.42 -6.63
N ARG A 6 -13.28 -0.70 -6.26
CA ARG A 6 -13.06 -1.34 -4.96
C ARG A 6 -11.60 -1.76 -4.73
N ARG A 7 -10.90 -2.16 -5.80
CA ARG A 7 -9.49 -2.57 -5.70
C ARG A 7 -8.60 -1.37 -5.44
N ALA A 8 -8.86 -0.25 -6.12
CA ALA A 8 -8.20 1.02 -5.86
C ALA A 8 -8.51 1.54 -4.45
N PHE A 9 -9.73 1.34 -3.95
CA PHE A 9 -10.08 1.68 -2.57
C PHE A 9 -9.33 0.82 -1.54
N ALA A 10 -9.17 -0.48 -1.79
CA ALA A 10 -8.32 -1.34 -0.97
C ALA A 10 -6.85 -0.87 -0.95
N LYS A 11 -6.32 -0.47 -2.11
CA LYS A 11 -4.96 0.09 -2.21
C LYS A 11 -4.83 1.40 -1.45
N ALA A 12 -5.79 2.33 -1.57
CA ALA A 12 -5.78 3.57 -0.79
C ALA A 12 -5.78 3.31 0.73
N PHE A 13 -6.50 2.27 1.18
CA PHE A 13 -6.46 1.85 2.59
C PHE A 13 -5.08 1.33 3.00
N LEU A 14 -4.44 0.52 2.15
CA LEU A 14 -3.09 0.01 2.41
C LEU A 14 -2.04 1.13 2.39
N ASP A 15 -2.14 2.07 1.46
CA ASP A 15 -1.20 3.18 1.31
C ASP A 15 -1.25 4.13 2.51
N ALA A 16 -2.45 4.39 3.04
CA ALA A 16 -2.67 5.21 4.24
C ALA A 16 -2.34 4.48 5.56
N HIS A 17 -2.07 3.16 5.52
CA HIS A 17 -1.79 2.40 6.73
C HIS A 17 -0.48 2.87 7.41
N PRO A 18 -0.41 2.94 8.76
CA PRO A 18 0.80 3.39 9.47
C PRO A 18 2.07 2.59 9.13
N ASP A 19 1.92 1.29 8.87
CA ASP A 19 2.99 0.37 8.50
C ASP A 19 3.30 0.34 6.98
N ALA A 20 2.70 1.22 6.18
CA ALA A 20 3.04 1.35 4.77
C ALA A 20 4.53 1.73 4.63
N LYS A 21 5.25 0.97 3.80
CA LYS A 21 6.71 1.08 3.66
C LYS A 21 7.15 2.18 2.68
N ASP A 22 6.22 2.87 2.04
CA ASP A 22 6.57 3.91 1.06
C ASP A 22 7.04 5.19 1.75
N GLY A 23 7.99 5.87 1.11
CA GLY A 23 8.64 7.06 1.65
C GLY A 23 10.16 6.98 1.53
N TYR A 24 10.84 7.98 2.07
CA TYR A 24 12.30 8.04 2.13
C TYR A 24 12.75 7.88 3.57
N TYR A 25 13.67 6.95 3.83
CA TYR A 25 14.16 6.66 5.18
C TYR A 25 14.66 7.92 5.92
N TYR A 26 15.28 8.85 5.18
CA TYR A 26 15.93 10.04 5.74
C TYR A 26 15.07 11.32 5.73
N SER A 27 13.85 11.30 5.17
CA SER A 27 13.02 12.51 5.05
C SER A 27 11.71 12.40 5.82
N GLN A 28 11.77 12.66 7.13
CA GLN A 28 10.57 12.72 7.98
C GLN A 28 9.53 13.75 7.51
N PRO A 29 9.90 14.96 7.04
CA PRO A 29 8.92 15.93 6.54
C PRO A 29 8.18 15.43 5.29
N TYR A 30 8.90 14.81 4.34
CA TYR A 30 8.28 14.21 3.15
C TYR A 30 7.34 13.08 3.54
N ASN A 31 7.79 12.15 4.38
CA ASN A 31 6.99 11.01 4.80
C ASN A 31 5.73 11.42 5.55
N THR A 32 5.82 12.47 6.39
CA THR A 32 4.65 13.04 7.07
C THR A 32 3.65 13.60 6.07
N ALA A 33 4.11 14.44 5.13
CA ALA A 33 3.24 15.00 4.10
C ALA A 33 2.61 13.91 3.21
N LEU A 34 3.35 12.83 2.92
CA LEU A 34 2.86 11.70 2.12
C LEU A 34 1.76 10.94 2.87
N ARG A 35 1.95 10.67 4.16
CA ARG A 35 0.93 10.04 5.01
C ARG A 35 -0.33 10.90 5.10
N GLU A 36 -0.17 12.20 5.34
CA GLU A 36 -1.30 13.14 5.40
C GLU A 36 -2.07 13.20 4.07
N HIS A 37 -1.36 13.23 2.94
CA HIS A 37 -1.99 13.16 1.62
C HIS A 37 -2.78 11.86 1.44
N ARG A 38 -2.17 10.70 1.71
CA ARG A 38 -2.81 9.39 1.57
C ARG A 38 -4.02 9.22 2.47
N GLN A 39 -3.94 9.68 3.72
CA GLN A 39 -5.07 9.66 4.64
C GLN A 39 -6.22 10.53 4.11
N ARG A 40 -5.95 11.75 3.62
CA ARG A 40 -6.99 12.60 3.02
C ARG A 40 -7.67 11.96 1.81
N VAL A 41 -6.90 11.28 0.95
CA VAL A 41 -7.47 10.54 -0.18
C VAL A 41 -8.35 9.39 0.33
N LEU A 42 -7.89 8.60 1.29
CA LEU A 42 -8.68 7.53 1.89
C LEU A 42 -9.99 8.07 2.51
N ASP A 43 -9.93 9.15 3.28
CA ASP A 43 -11.10 9.77 3.90
C ASP A 43 -12.11 10.25 2.85
N GLY A 44 -11.62 10.86 1.76
CA GLY A 44 -12.45 11.25 0.62
C GLY A 44 -13.13 10.05 -0.05
N LEU A 45 -12.40 8.96 -0.25
CA LEU A 45 -12.96 7.72 -0.80
C LEU A 45 -13.99 7.09 0.14
N GLN A 46 -13.73 7.02 1.44
CA GLN A 46 -14.69 6.51 2.44
C GLN A 46 -16.00 7.30 2.42
N ASN A 47 -15.93 8.63 2.26
CA ASN A 47 -17.09 9.50 2.09
C ASN A 47 -17.86 9.16 0.80
N LEU A 48 -17.19 9.12 -0.36
CA LEU A 48 -17.83 8.92 -1.66
C LEU A 48 -18.40 7.50 -1.85
N PHE A 49 -17.71 6.47 -1.33
CA PHE A 49 -18.24 5.11 -1.25
C PHE A 49 -19.30 4.96 -0.14
N GLY A 50 -19.35 5.91 0.80
CA GLY A 50 -20.25 5.95 1.94
C GLY A 50 -20.09 4.74 2.87
N VAL A 51 -18.84 4.36 3.12
CA VAL A 51 -18.44 3.35 4.11
C VAL A 51 -17.12 3.76 4.73
N THR A 52 -17.03 3.71 6.07
CA THR A 52 -15.77 3.88 6.79
C THR A 52 -15.19 2.50 7.09
N LEU A 53 -13.91 2.28 6.78
CA LEU A 53 -13.22 1.01 6.98
C LEU A 53 -12.68 0.89 8.41
N ASP A 54 -13.60 0.88 9.38
CA ASP A 54 -13.36 0.61 10.80
C ASP A 54 -14.49 -0.22 11.42
N PHE A 55 -14.39 -0.56 12.71
CA PHE A 55 -15.40 -1.40 13.38
C PHE A 55 -16.79 -0.76 13.49
N ASP A 56 -16.86 0.57 13.49
CA ASP A 56 -18.11 1.32 13.65
C ASP A 56 -18.75 1.64 12.30
N GLY A 57 -17.95 1.74 11.24
CA GLY A 57 -18.38 1.93 9.85
C GLY A 57 -18.89 0.65 9.17
N VAL A 58 -18.62 -0.53 9.73
CA VAL A 58 -19.17 -1.81 9.27
C VAL A 58 -19.76 -2.67 10.42
N PRO A 59 -20.77 -2.16 11.14
CA PRO A 59 -21.24 -2.75 12.40
C PRO A 59 -21.81 -4.17 12.24
N ASP A 60 -22.42 -4.49 11.10
CA ASP A 60 -22.99 -5.80 10.79
C ASP A 60 -21.96 -6.80 10.24
N HIS A 61 -20.74 -6.34 9.96
CA HIS A 61 -19.68 -7.14 9.33
C HIS A 61 -18.40 -7.23 10.18
N LYS A 62 -18.49 -7.02 11.50
CA LYS A 62 -17.30 -7.03 12.40
C LYS A 62 -16.38 -8.24 12.22
N PRO A 63 -16.86 -9.51 12.12
CA PRO A 63 -15.97 -10.64 11.87
C PRO A 63 -15.24 -10.57 10.52
N LEU A 64 -15.92 -10.09 9.48
CA LEU A 64 -15.31 -9.88 8.16
C LEU A 64 -14.32 -8.72 8.19
N PHE A 65 -14.59 -7.68 8.98
CA PHE A 65 -13.66 -6.58 9.18
C PHE A 65 -12.39 -7.02 9.93
N MET A 66 -12.51 -7.94 10.89
CA MET A 66 -11.33 -8.56 11.51
C MET A 66 -10.46 -9.29 10.49
N LEU A 67 -11.08 -10.05 9.57
CA LEU A 67 -10.37 -10.69 8.46
C LEU A 67 -9.74 -9.64 7.53
N PHE A 68 -10.48 -8.60 7.14
CA PHE A 68 -9.97 -7.51 6.30
C PHE A 68 -8.71 -6.88 6.90
N ARG A 69 -8.77 -6.48 8.18
CA ARG A 69 -7.63 -5.90 8.89
C ARG A 69 -6.46 -6.88 9.00
N SER A 70 -6.72 -8.15 9.29
CA SER A 70 -5.68 -9.18 9.35
C SER A 70 -5.00 -9.37 7.99
N THR A 71 -5.77 -9.40 6.91
CA THR A 71 -5.26 -9.50 5.53
C THR A 71 -4.42 -8.28 5.18
N ALA A 72 -4.89 -7.07 5.47
CA ALA A 72 -4.12 -5.84 5.23
C ALA A 72 -2.78 -5.85 5.99
N ASN A 73 -2.80 -6.22 7.28
CA ASN A 73 -1.58 -6.36 8.08
C ASN A 73 -0.62 -7.41 7.53
N SER A 74 -1.14 -8.53 7.02
CA SER A 74 -0.35 -9.58 6.38
C SER A 74 0.29 -9.10 5.08
N TYR A 75 -0.47 -8.38 4.24
CA TYR A 75 0.01 -7.77 3.00
C TYR A 75 1.21 -6.84 3.25
N LEU A 76 1.10 -5.95 4.24
CA LEU A 76 2.13 -4.96 4.55
C LEU A 76 3.43 -5.60 5.07
N LYS A 77 3.33 -6.81 5.64
CA LYS A 77 4.48 -7.57 6.13
C LYS A 77 5.21 -8.36 5.07
N ILE A 78 4.69 -8.45 3.84
CA ILE A 78 5.39 -9.11 2.74
C ILE A 78 6.73 -8.39 2.52
N THR A 79 7.82 -9.14 2.64
CA THR A 79 9.22 -8.69 2.46
C THR A 79 9.98 -9.67 1.59
N ALA A 80 11.00 -9.19 0.89
CA ALA A 80 12.01 -10.01 0.24
C ALA A 80 13.30 -10.05 1.10
N PRO A 81 14.09 -11.13 1.01
CA PRO A 81 15.43 -11.12 1.55
C PRO A 81 16.23 -9.98 0.93
N GLY A 82 16.88 -9.16 1.76
CA GLY A 82 17.60 -7.97 1.33
C GLY A 82 16.84 -6.66 1.51
N ASP A 83 15.54 -6.70 1.81
CA ASP A 83 14.79 -5.50 2.19
C ASP A 83 15.45 -4.85 3.41
N GLY A 84 15.91 -3.60 3.26
CA GLY A 84 16.57 -2.83 4.32
C GLY A 84 18.10 -3.00 4.40
N PHE A 85 18.73 -3.71 3.46
CA PHE A 85 20.19 -3.81 3.43
C PHE A 85 20.82 -2.57 2.77
N GLY A 86 21.66 -1.85 3.52
CA GLY A 86 22.45 -0.72 2.98
C GLY A 86 23.65 -1.15 2.13
N GLU A 87 24.16 -2.37 2.33
CA GLU A 87 25.41 -2.86 1.71
C GLU A 87 25.19 -4.02 0.74
N ALA A 88 24.15 -3.96 -0.09
CA ALA A 88 23.83 -5.04 -1.03
C ALA A 88 25.04 -5.45 -1.90
N GLY A 89 25.90 -4.50 -2.29
CA GLY A 89 27.08 -4.75 -3.13
C GLY A 89 28.13 -5.69 -2.51
N LEU A 90 28.34 -5.64 -1.19
CA LEU A 90 29.29 -6.53 -0.52
C LEU A 90 28.77 -7.97 -0.46
N ILE A 91 27.46 -8.15 -0.29
CA ILE A 91 26.80 -9.45 -0.30
C ILE A 91 26.97 -10.12 -1.67
N TYR A 92 26.64 -9.41 -2.76
CA TYR A 92 26.80 -9.96 -4.11
C TYR A 92 28.26 -10.33 -4.42
N ARG A 93 29.23 -9.51 -3.99
CA ARG A 93 30.65 -9.83 -4.13
C ARG A 93 31.02 -11.15 -3.43
N GLN A 94 30.59 -11.35 -2.18
CA GLN A 94 30.87 -12.59 -1.46
C GLN A 94 30.19 -13.81 -2.09
N LEU A 95 28.97 -13.64 -2.60
CA LEU A 95 28.26 -14.71 -3.33
C LEU A 95 29.00 -15.13 -4.60
N ALA A 96 29.57 -14.16 -5.33
CA ALA A 96 30.39 -14.40 -6.51
C ALA A 96 31.71 -15.09 -6.16
N GLU A 97 32.43 -14.61 -5.13
CA GLU A 97 33.67 -15.22 -4.63
C GLU A 97 33.45 -16.68 -4.15
N ALA A 98 32.27 -16.97 -3.59
CA ALA A 98 31.87 -18.32 -3.18
C ALA A 98 31.30 -19.18 -4.33
N GLY A 99 31.11 -18.63 -5.54
CA GLY A 99 30.60 -19.36 -6.70
C GLY A 99 29.13 -19.79 -6.61
N VAL A 100 28.33 -19.12 -5.76
CA VAL A 100 26.92 -19.47 -5.50
C VAL A 100 25.91 -18.42 -5.96
N GLU A 101 26.39 -17.28 -6.49
CA GLU A 101 25.59 -16.13 -6.93
C GLU A 101 24.36 -16.52 -7.76
N GLN A 102 24.56 -17.22 -8.89
CA GLN A 102 23.45 -17.59 -9.79
C GLN A 102 22.35 -18.40 -9.09
N ARG A 103 22.73 -19.30 -8.19
CA ARG A 103 21.76 -20.12 -7.44
C ARG A 103 20.98 -19.28 -6.43
N VAL A 104 21.67 -18.37 -5.73
CA VAL A 104 21.04 -17.46 -4.78
C VAL A 104 20.12 -16.49 -5.49
N ASP A 105 20.56 -15.89 -6.60
CA ASP A 105 19.75 -14.96 -7.40
C ASP A 105 18.50 -15.61 -7.96
N GLY A 106 18.60 -16.85 -8.43
CA GLY A 106 17.45 -17.64 -8.87
C GLY A 106 16.42 -17.81 -7.75
N ALA A 107 16.86 -18.23 -6.56
CA ALA A 107 15.99 -18.39 -5.40
C ALA A 107 15.38 -17.05 -4.93
N LEU A 108 16.15 -15.96 -4.93
CA LEU A 108 15.63 -14.62 -4.63
C LEU A 108 14.61 -14.15 -5.66
N GLY A 109 14.79 -14.52 -6.93
CA GLY A 109 13.82 -14.29 -8.00
C GLY A 109 12.51 -15.04 -7.75
N GLU A 110 12.58 -16.31 -7.37
CA GLU A 110 11.42 -17.12 -7.02
C GLU A 110 10.67 -16.57 -5.80
N ILE A 111 11.39 -16.12 -4.76
CA ILE A 111 10.79 -15.48 -3.60
C ILE A 111 10.04 -14.20 -4.00
N ARG A 112 10.63 -13.36 -4.85
CA ARG A 112 9.97 -12.15 -5.37
C ARG A 112 8.68 -12.50 -6.13
N ALA A 113 8.73 -13.49 -7.02
CA ALA A 113 7.54 -13.94 -7.74
C ALA A 113 6.45 -14.52 -6.81
N CYS A 114 6.83 -15.24 -5.76
CA CYS A 114 5.90 -15.70 -4.72
C CYS A 114 5.28 -14.54 -3.95
N ASN A 115 6.08 -13.53 -3.60
CA ASN A 115 5.60 -12.33 -2.92
C ASN A 115 4.62 -11.54 -3.79
N ASP A 116 4.87 -11.39 -5.09
CA ASP A 116 3.96 -10.69 -6.01
C ASP A 116 2.62 -11.41 -6.13
N ARG A 117 2.64 -12.74 -6.28
CA ARG A 117 1.40 -13.56 -6.25
C ARG A 117 0.68 -13.47 -4.92
N SER A 118 1.42 -13.45 -3.82
CA SER A 118 0.85 -13.28 -2.48
C SER A 118 0.16 -11.91 -2.36
N ARG A 119 0.81 -10.82 -2.79
CA ARG A 119 0.22 -9.47 -2.81
C ARG A 119 -1.09 -9.42 -3.60
N GLU A 120 -1.11 -10.01 -4.78
CA GLU A 120 -2.30 -10.06 -5.62
C GLU A 120 -3.46 -10.81 -4.94
N ALA A 121 -3.19 -11.99 -4.36
CA ALA A 121 -4.19 -12.75 -3.63
C ALA A 121 -4.74 -12.01 -2.40
N HIS A 122 -3.89 -11.27 -1.68
CA HIS A 122 -4.33 -10.42 -0.57
C HIS A 122 -5.25 -9.29 -1.06
N LEU A 123 -4.90 -8.62 -2.17
CA LEU A 123 -5.73 -7.58 -2.76
C LEU A 123 -7.09 -8.13 -3.21
N ASP A 124 -7.15 -9.33 -3.78
CA ASP A 124 -8.40 -9.98 -4.17
C ASP A 124 -9.31 -10.23 -2.96
N VAL A 125 -8.72 -10.67 -1.84
CA VAL A 125 -9.44 -10.84 -0.57
C VAL A 125 -9.96 -9.48 -0.06
N LEU A 126 -9.12 -8.45 -0.04
CA LEU A 126 -9.52 -7.12 0.42
C LEU A 126 -10.63 -6.52 -0.45
N GLU A 127 -10.51 -6.62 -1.78
CA GLU A 127 -11.52 -6.16 -2.73
C GLU A 127 -12.86 -6.88 -2.52
N THR A 128 -12.81 -8.21 -2.33
CA THR A 128 -14.01 -9.03 -2.10
C THR A 128 -14.70 -8.64 -0.80
N LEU A 129 -13.93 -8.38 0.27
CA LEU A 129 -14.48 -7.94 1.55
C LEU A 129 -15.07 -6.53 1.47
N ILE A 130 -14.43 -5.60 0.75
CA ILE A 130 -14.99 -4.27 0.48
C ILE A 130 -16.31 -4.38 -0.27
N ALA A 131 -16.43 -5.27 -1.27
CA ALA A 131 -17.69 -5.50 -1.97
C ALA A 131 -18.80 -5.92 -1.00
N ALA A 132 -18.50 -6.79 -0.04
CA ALA A 132 -19.44 -7.18 1.00
C ALA A 132 -19.84 -6.01 1.91
N PHE A 133 -18.91 -5.13 2.29
CA PHE A 133 -19.20 -3.95 3.10
C PHE A 133 -20.06 -2.90 2.37
N LEU A 134 -19.90 -2.80 1.05
CA LEU A 134 -20.66 -1.86 0.21
C LEU A 134 -22.08 -2.34 -0.10
N GLY A 135 -22.33 -3.65 -0.07
CA GLY A 135 -23.62 -4.26 -0.41
C GLY A 135 -24.03 -3.89 -1.85
N ASP A 136 -25.22 -3.31 -2.01
CA ASP A 136 -25.76 -2.90 -3.31
C ASP A 136 -24.87 -1.86 -4.04
N ARG A 137 -24.03 -1.13 -3.30
CA ARG A 137 -23.07 -0.16 -3.84
C ARG A 137 -21.76 -0.80 -4.29
N ALA A 138 -21.64 -2.13 -4.27
CA ALA A 138 -20.40 -2.78 -4.68
C ALA A 138 -19.95 -2.34 -6.08
N GLY A 139 -20.88 -2.13 -7.02
CA GLY A 139 -20.58 -1.67 -8.39
C GLY A 139 -20.20 -0.18 -8.52
N THR A 140 -20.15 0.58 -7.44
CA THR A 140 -19.81 2.01 -7.47
C THR A 140 -18.36 2.22 -7.90
N THR A 141 -18.17 3.26 -8.71
CA THR A 141 -16.86 3.74 -9.14
C THR A 141 -16.78 5.22 -8.84
N VAL A 142 -15.66 5.67 -8.26
CA VAL A 142 -15.37 7.06 -7.92
C VAL A 142 -14.27 7.59 -8.83
N THR A 143 -14.27 8.87 -9.17
CA THR A 143 -13.24 9.49 -10.03
C THR A 143 -12.48 10.58 -9.29
N SER A 144 -11.32 10.98 -9.81
CA SER A 144 -10.60 12.18 -9.29
C SER A 144 -11.48 13.43 -9.30
N ALA A 145 -12.43 13.54 -10.24
CA ALA A 145 -13.35 14.68 -10.30
C ALA A 145 -14.34 14.67 -9.13
N ASP A 146 -14.78 13.49 -8.68
CA ASP A 146 -15.65 13.35 -7.52
C ASP A 146 -14.91 13.71 -6.22
N LEU A 147 -13.64 13.30 -6.10
CA LEU A 147 -12.76 13.72 -5.00
C LEU A 147 -12.55 15.23 -5.01
N ALA A 148 -12.25 15.82 -6.17
CA ALA A 148 -12.08 17.26 -6.30
C ALA A 148 -13.37 18.02 -5.95
N ALA A 149 -14.55 17.48 -6.29
CA ALA A 149 -15.84 18.06 -5.96
C ALA A 149 -16.11 18.15 -4.45
N ILE A 150 -15.47 17.29 -3.64
CA ILE A 150 -15.49 17.36 -2.17
C ILE A 150 -14.23 18.03 -1.57
N GLY A 151 -13.39 18.64 -2.41
CA GLY A 151 -12.19 19.37 -1.99
C GLY A 151 -10.95 18.52 -1.73
N VAL A 152 -10.92 17.28 -2.23
CA VAL A 152 -9.76 16.37 -2.12
C VAL A 152 -9.03 16.32 -3.46
N ASP A 153 -7.79 16.79 -3.50
CA ASP A 153 -6.90 16.65 -4.65
C ASP A 153 -6.03 15.40 -4.50
N ASP A 154 -6.34 14.36 -5.26
CA ASP A 154 -5.64 13.08 -5.31
C ASP A 154 -4.40 13.10 -6.22
N THR A 155 -4.16 14.19 -6.94
CA THR A 155 -3.03 14.33 -7.87
C THR A 155 -1.87 15.11 -7.26
N ALA A 156 -2.13 15.92 -6.23
CA ALA A 156 -1.13 16.71 -5.52
C ALA A 156 -0.41 15.92 -4.39
N ALA A 157 0.10 14.73 -4.72
CA ALA A 157 1.03 14.03 -3.83
C ALA A 157 2.28 14.91 -3.60
N PRO A 158 2.91 14.85 -2.41
CA PRO A 158 4.11 15.65 -2.15
C PRO A 158 5.19 15.32 -3.18
N ASN A 159 5.76 16.35 -3.80
CA ASN A 159 6.85 16.19 -4.73
C ASN A 159 8.16 16.05 -3.94
N SER A 160 8.83 14.91 -4.09
CA SER A 160 10.07 14.61 -3.38
C SER A 160 11.19 15.60 -3.69
N SER A 161 11.18 16.26 -4.85
CA SER A 161 12.17 17.29 -5.20
C SER A 161 12.10 18.56 -4.34
N GLY A 162 11.01 18.75 -3.58
CA GLY A 162 10.84 19.86 -2.65
C GLY A 162 11.37 19.58 -1.25
N TYR A 163 11.95 18.39 -1.03
CA TYR A 163 12.42 17.93 0.27
C TYR A 163 13.88 17.55 0.20
N ASP A 164 14.58 17.70 1.33
CA ASP A 164 15.86 17.06 1.51
C ASP A 164 15.62 15.57 1.77
N LEU A 165 16.18 14.73 0.89
CA LEU A 165 15.92 13.29 0.84
C LEU A 165 17.13 12.45 1.29
N TRP A 166 18.27 13.09 1.54
CA TRP A 166 19.55 12.44 1.82
C TRP A 166 20.14 12.94 3.15
N GLU A 167 21.04 12.15 3.74
CA GLU A 167 22.02 12.72 4.67
C GLU A 167 23.08 13.44 3.82
N ASP A 168 23.35 14.71 4.12
CA ASP A 168 24.62 15.34 3.76
C ASP A 168 25.75 14.52 4.42
N TYR A 169 26.39 13.63 3.66
CA TYR A 169 27.59 12.88 4.06
C TYR A 169 28.86 13.69 3.78
#